data_AF-A0AA35YD75-F1
#
_entry.id   AF-A0AA35YD75-F1
#
_cell.length_a   1.000
_cell.length_b   1.000
_cell.length_c   1.000
_cell.angle_alpha   90.00
_cell.angle_beta   90.00
_cell.angle_gamma   90.00
#
_symmetry.space_group_name_H-M   'P 1'
#
loop_
_entity.id
_entity.type
_entity.pdbx_description
1 polymer ?
#
loop_
_entity_poly.entity_id
_entity_poly.type
_entity_poly.pdbx_seq_one_letter_code
_entity_poly.pdbx_strand_id
1 'polypeptide(L)'
;MKRWYLRLDDSEIFFDPKRAPAAAIFHFLTALLLYTYLIPISLYVSIEIVKVLQTIFINNDIHMYYEEADIPTHAQTSNITEELGQIDTIFSDKTGTLTCNSMEFIKCSIAGTTYGRGVTEVERAMAKKTGSPLVVNGRVLDDDNDDEDDDSGLSVKGYNFEDERIPEWLLAS
;
A
#
# COMPACT_ATOMS: atom_id res chain seq x y z
N MET A 1 -26.93 81.30 -1.13
CA MET A 1 -26.08 80.13 -1.48
C MET A 1 -26.66 78.89 -0.82
N LYS A 2 -27.28 77.99 -1.60
CA LYS A 2 -27.83 76.72 -1.09
C LYS A 2 -26.69 75.70 -0.99
N ARG A 3 -26.31 75.31 0.23
CA ARG A 3 -25.36 74.22 0.46
C ARG A 3 -26.12 72.91 0.47
N TRP A 4 -25.89 72.10 -0.56
CA TRP A 4 -26.35 70.71 -0.67
C TRP A 4 -25.34 69.83 0.05
N TYR A 5 -25.42 69.76 1.38
CA TYR A 5 -24.72 68.69 2.09
C TYR A 5 -25.70 67.52 2.24
N LEU A 6 -25.24 66.34 1.82
CA LEU A 6 -25.93 65.08 1.98
C LEU A 6 -26.33 64.95 3.45
N ARG A 7 -27.63 65.00 3.72
CA ARG A 7 -28.17 64.87 5.06
C ARG A 7 -27.96 63.41 5.45
N LEU A 8 -27.07 63.15 6.40
CA LEU A 8 -26.81 61.82 6.96
C LEU A 8 -27.98 61.36 7.87
N ASP A 9 -29.21 61.74 7.53
CA ASP A 9 -30.45 61.29 8.20
C ASP A 9 -31.07 60.09 7.47
N ASP A 10 -30.53 59.70 6.31
CA ASP A 10 -30.90 58.51 5.55
C ASP A 10 -29.79 57.44 5.64
N SER A 11 -29.04 57.42 6.75
CA SER A 11 -28.09 56.33 7.01
C SER A 11 -28.89 55.07 7.33
N GLU A 12 -29.06 54.27 6.29
CA GLU A 12 -29.55 52.89 6.29
C GLU A 12 -29.31 52.22 7.65
N ILE A 13 -30.40 51.72 8.25
CA ILE A 13 -30.63 50.82 9.41
C ILE A 13 -29.42 50.26 10.20
N PHE A 14 -28.26 50.11 9.58
CA PHE A 14 -26.98 49.66 10.11
C PHE A 14 -26.27 50.63 11.07
N PHE A 15 -26.49 51.95 10.99
CA PHE A 15 -25.75 52.95 11.79
C PHE A 15 -26.63 53.81 12.73
N ASP A 16 -27.82 53.34 13.15
CA ASP A 16 -28.70 54.11 14.04
C ASP A 16 -28.21 54.07 15.53
N PRO A 17 -27.74 55.19 16.11
CA PRO A 17 -27.22 55.24 17.47
C PRO A 17 -28.30 54.99 18.55
N LYS A 18 -29.59 55.08 18.20
CA LYS A 18 -30.70 54.79 19.14
C LYS A 18 -30.93 53.30 19.37
N ARG A 19 -30.41 52.44 18.48
CA ARG A 19 -30.48 50.97 18.56
C ARG A 19 -29.08 50.34 18.56
N ALA A 20 -28.16 50.92 19.32
CA ALA A 20 -26.77 50.48 19.46
C ALA A 20 -26.56 48.95 19.64
N PRO A 21 -27.30 48.22 20.49
CA PRO A 21 -27.10 46.77 20.62
C PRO A 21 -27.53 46.00 19.36
N ALA A 22 -28.57 46.44 18.65
CA ALA A 22 -29.01 45.81 17.41
C ALA A 22 -27.99 46.05 16.29
N ALA A 23 -27.48 47.28 16.16
CA ALA A 23 -26.42 47.62 15.21
C ALA A 23 -25.15 46.79 15.44
N ALA A 24 -24.73 46.62 16.71
CA ALA A 24 -23.59 45.78 17.07
C ALA A 24 -23.80 44.31 16.66
N ILE A 25 -24.99 43.75 16.86
CA ILE A 25 -25.33 42.38 16.42
C ILE A 25 -25.28 42.27 14.90
N PHE A 26 -25.82 43.23 14.16
CA PHE A 26 -25.77 43.21 12.69
C PHE A 26 -24.33 43.34 12.16
N HIS A 27 -23.49 44.20 12.74
CA HIS A 27 -22.07 44.26 12.39
C HIS A 27 -21.32 42.97 12.74
N PHE A 28 -21.62 42.36 13.88
CA PHE A 28 -21.06 41.07 14.27
C PHE A 28 -21.47 39.95 13.30
N LEU A 29 -22.75 39.85 12.92
CA LEU A 29 -23.23 38.88 11.94
C LEU A 29 -22.63 39.12 10.55
N THR A 30 -22.46 40.38 10.16
CA THR A 30 -21.80 40.74 8.89
C THR A 30 -20.33 40.34 8.90
N ALA A 31 -19.63 40.57 10.02
CA ALA A 31 -18.26 40.12 10.20
C ALA A 31 -18.15 38.59 10.21
N LEU A 32 -19.10 37.88 10.85
CA LEU A 32 -19.17 36.42 10.82
C LEU A 32 -19.37 35.89 9.40
N LEU A 33 -20.30 36.48 8.64
CA LEU A 33 -20.54 36.12 7.23
C LEU A 33 -19.27 36.35 6.41
N LEU A 34 -18.56 37.45 6.64
CA LEU A 34 -17.26 37.69 6.04
C LEU A 34 -16.27 36.56 6.42
N TYR A 35 -16.17 36.13 7.67
CA TYR A 35 -15.25 35.04 8.02
C TYR A 35 -15.63 33.64 7.49
N THR A 36 -16.86 33.41 7.01
CA THR A 36 -17.26 32.10 6.48
C THR A 36 -16.48 31.67 5.23
N TYR A 37 -15.86 32.60 4.50
CA TYR A 37 -15.00 32.25 3.36
C TYR A 37 -13.60 31.79 3.76
N LEU A 38 -13.20 31.90 5.05
CA LEU A 38 -11.87 31.45 5.49
C LEU A 38 -11.67 29.95 5.30
N ILE A 39 -12.74 29.15 5.44
CA ILE A 39 -12.74 27.73 5.10
C ILE A 39 -13.61 27.59 3.84
N PRO A 40 -13.01 27.61 2.64
CA PRO A 40 -13.79 27.52 1.42
C PRO A 40 -14.40 26.13 1.30
N ILE A 41 -15.70 26.07 1.00
CA ILE A 41 -16.43 24.82 0.78
C ILE A 41 -15.76 23.97 -0.32
N SER A 42 -15.09 24.61 -1.28
CA SER A 42 -14.35 23.94 -2.34
C SER A 42 -13.13 23.14 -1.86
N LEU A 43 -12.52 23.49 -0.71
CA LEU A 43 -11.38 22.73 -0.17
C LEU A 43 -11.80 21.32 0.21
N TYR A 44 -12.96 21.18 0.86
CA TYR A 44 -13.49 19.87 1.24
C TYR A 44 -13.75 18.99 0.01
N VAL A 45 -14.43 19.54 -1.00
CA VAL A 45 -14.72 18.80 -2.25
C VAL A 45 -13.42 18.44 -2.99
N SER A 46 -12.43 19.32 -2.99
CA SER A 46 -11.15 19.06 -3.66
C SER A 46 -10.39 17.90 -3.02
N ILE A 47 -10.38 17.81 -1.69
CA ILE A 47 -9.74 16.69 -0.97
C ILE A 47 -10.40 15.36 -1.33
N GLU A 48 -11.74 15.32 -1.37
CA GLU A 48 -12.48 14.11 -1.76
C GLU A 48 -12.16 13.68 -3.20
N ILE A 49 -12.05 14.62 -4.14
CA ILE A 49 -11.66 14.33 -5.53
C ILE A 49 -10.25 13.73 -5.59
N VAL A 50 -9.29 14.29 -4.84
CA VAL A 50 -7.92 13.79 -4.81
C VAL A 50 -7.88 12.34 -4.30
N LYS A 51 -8.62 12.01 -3.23
CA LYS A 51 -8.71 10.65 -2.69
C LYS A 51 -9.26 9.65 -3.72
N VAL A 52 -10.26 10.06 -4.49
CA VAL A 52 -10.83 9.24 -5.57
C VAL A 52 -9.80 9.02 -6.68
N LEU A 53 -9.09 10.06 -7.10
CA LEU A 53 -8.04 9.95 -8.13
C LEU A 53 -6.89 9.01 -7.69
N GLN A 54 -6.46 9.10 -6.43
CA GLN A 54 -5.45 8.19 -5.88
C GLN A 54 -5.90 6.72 -5.91
N THR A 55 -7.17 6.47 -5.57
CA THR A 55 -7.75 5.12 -5.62
C THR A 55 -7.77 4.56 -7.04
N ILE A 56 -8.09 5.40 -8.03
CA ILE A 56 -8.06 5.01 -9.45
C ILE A 56 -6.63 4.66 -9.88
N PHE A 57 -5.63 5.40 -9.43
CA PHE A 57 -4.23 5.08 -9.75
C PHE A 57 -3.78 3.76 -9.16
N ILE A 58 -4.13 3.47 -7.90
CA ILE A 58 -3.81 2.17 -7.26
C ILE A 58 -4.47 1.01 -8.00
N ASN A 59 -5.73 1.17 -8.41
CA ASN A 59 -6.46 0.12 -9.14
C ASN A 59 -5.89 -0.17 -10.54
N ASN A 60 -5.21 0.82 -11.13
CA ASN A 60 -4.63 0.70 -12.47
C ASN A 60 -3.12 0.40 -12.44
N ASP A 61 -2.56 0.09 -11.27
CA ASP A 61 -1.13 -0.23 -11.13
C ASP A 61 -0.84 -1.65 -11.63
N ILE A 62 0.02 -1.75 -12.65
CA ILE A 62 0.44 -3.04 -13.24
C ILE A 62 1.37 -3.83 -12.31
N HIS A 63 2.09 -3.17 -11.41
CA HIS A 63 3.03 -3.83 -10.50
C HIS A 63 2.32 -4.55 -9.35
N MET A 64 1.05 -4.22 -9.10
CA MET A 64 0.21 -4.87 -8.09
C MET A 64 -0.84 -5.81 -8.72
N TYR A 65 -0.65 -6.22 -9.97
CA TYR A 65 -1.52 -7.16 -10.66
C TYR A 65 -1.01 -8.60 -10.50
N TYR A 66 -1.89 -9.52 -10.10
CA TYR A 66 -1.54 -10.93 -9.93
C TYR A 66 -1.93 -11.72 -11.18
N GLU A 67 -0.92 -12.08 -11.99
CA GLU A 67 -1.10 -12.67 -13.32
C GLU A 67 -1.67 -14.09 -13.30
N GLU A 68 -1.23 -14.95 -12.36
CA GLU A 68 -1.64 -16.36 -12.31
C GLU A 68 -3.15 -16.57 -12.12
N ALA A 69 -3.81 -15.64 -11.39
CA ALA A 69 -5.25 -15.70 -11.15
C ALA A 69 -6.04 -14.58 -11.86
N ASP A 70 -5.38 -13.75 -12.67
CA ASP A 70 -5.99 -12.59 -13.36
C ASP A 70 -6.73 -11.65 -12.40
N ILE A 71 -6.08 -11.31 -11.27
CA ILE A 71 -6.69 -10.49 -10.21
C ILE A 71 -5.97 -9.14 -10.13
N PRO A 72 -6.63 -8.03 -10.52
CA PRO A 72 -6.10 -6.69 -10.28
C PRO A 72 -6.28 -6.27 -8.82
N THR A 73 -5.40 -5.37 -8.36
CA THR A 73 -5.58 -4.72 -7.07
C THR A 73 -6.85 -3.89 -7.05
N HIS A 74 -7.65 -4.03 -6.00
CA HIS A 74 -8.90 -3.32 -5.84
C HIS A 74 -8.99 -2.62 -4.47
N ALA A 75 -8.87 -1.29 -4.50
CA ALA A 75 -9.08 -0.44 -3.35
C ALA A 75 -10.57 -0.11 -3.18
N GLN A 76 -11.21 -0.73 -2.18
CA GLN A 76 -12.64 -0.57 -1.89
C GLN A 76 -12.98 0.75 -1.19
N THR A 77 -12.01 1.40 -0.54
CA THR A 77 -12.25 2.61 0.26
C THR A 77 -11.19 3.67 -0.03
N SER A 78 -11.63 4.78 -0.63
CA SER A 78 -10.75 5.89 -1.02
C SER A 78 -10.17 6.67 0.15
N ASN A 79 -10.83 6.66 1.31
CA ASN A 79 -10.40 7.39 2.51
C ASN A 79 -9.25 6.71 3.28
N ILE A 80 -8.91 5.45 2.97
CA ILE A 80 -7.89 4.68 3.71
C ILE A 80 -6.50 4.82 3.07
N THR A 81 -6.41 5.34 1.84
CA THR A 81 -5.15 5.47 1.10
C THR A 81 -4.11 6.34 1.84
N GLU A 82 -4.54 7.38 2.55
CA GLU A 82 -3.69 8.22 3.39
C GLU A 82 -3.23 7.50 4.67
N GLU A 83 -4.15 6.78 5.32
CA GLU A 83 -3.86 6.00 6.53
C GLU A 83 -2.85 4.89 6.24
N LEU A 84 -2.89 4.29 5.04
CA LEU A 84 -1.94 3.27 4.59
C LEU A 84 -0.49 3.77 4.64
N GLY A 85 -0.25 5.06 4.37
CA GLY A 85 1.07 5.69 4.45
C GLY A 85 1.60 5.90 5.86
N GLN A 86 0.76 5.71 6.89
CA GLN A 86 1.09 5.97 8.30
C GLN A 86 1.14 4.69 9.15
N ILE A 87 1.02 3.51 8.53
CA ILE A 87 1.02 2.23 9.25
C ILE A 87 2.44 1.88 9.71
N ASP A 88 2.61 1.66 11.02
CA ASP A 88 3.87 1.23 11.65
C ASP A 88 3.92 -0.28 11.93
N THR A 89 2.77 -0.92 12.15
CA THR A 89 2.69 -2.34 12.52
C THR A 89 1.75 -3.11 11.59
N ILE A 90 2.26 -4.19 11.00
CA ILE A 90 1.49 -5.11 10.15
C ILE A 90 1.20 -6.38 10.95
N PHE A 91 -0.08 -6.72 11.06
CA PHE A 91 -0.52 -8.02 11.57
C PHE A 91 -0.84 -8.93 10.38
N SER A 92 -0.08 -10.01 10.23
CA SER A 92 -0.25 -10.97 9.15
C SER A 92 -0.78 -12.30 9.68
N ASP A 93 -1.71 -12.92 8.95
CA ASP A 93 -2.12 -14.30 9.21
C ASP A 93 -1.06 -15.26 8.64
N LYS A 94 -0.94 -16.45 9.23
CA LYS A 94 0.00 -17.46 8.79
C LYS A 94 -0.50 -18.18 7.53
N THR A 95 -1.73 -18.68 7.57
CA THR A 95 -2.24 -19.58 6.54
C THR A 95 -3.02 -18.80 5.49
N GLY A 96 -2.64 -18.92 4.22
CA GLY A 96 -3.30 -18.18 3.13
C GLY A 96 -2.84 -16.73 2.98
N THR A 97 -1.89 -16.27 3.80
CA THR A 97 -1.15 -15.01 3.59
C THR A 97 0.35 -15.27 3.51
N LEU A 98 0.96 -15.83 4.57
CA LEU A 98 2.39 -16.17 4.54
C LEU A 98 2.68 -17.52 3.87
N THR A 99 1.70 -18.42 3.80
CA THR A 99 1.89 -19.76 3.21
C THR A 99 0.80 -20.10 2.21
N CYS A 100 1.19 -20.74 1.10
CA CYS A 100 0.28 -21.16 0.02
C CYS A 100 -0.45 -22.49 0.31
N ASN A 101 -0.52 -22.95 1.57
CA ASN A 101 -1.09 -24.25 1.97
C ASN A 101 -0.65 -25.45 1.09
N SER A 102 0.58 -25.39 0.59
CA SER A 102 1.26 -26.46 -0.13
C SER A 102 2.49 -26.85 0.67
N MET A 103 2.69 -28.14 0.90
CA MET A 103 3.87 -28.65 1.60
C MET A 103 4.75 -29.39 0.59
N GLU A 104 5.99 -28.96 0.51
CA GLU A 104 7.00 -29.57 -0.36
C GLU A 104 8.09 -30.22 0.49
N PHE A 105 8.48 -31.44 0.11
CA PHE A 105 9.62 -32.10 0.72
C PHE A 105 10.90 -31.64 0.03
N ILE A 106 11.79 -30.98 0.78
CA ILE A 106 12.98 -30.31 0.22
C ILE A 106 14.30 -30.96 0.65
N LYS A 107 14.45 -31.25 1.96
CA LYS A 107 15.68 -31.83 2.52
C LYS A 107 15.34 -32.84 3.61
N CYS A 108 16.20 -33.85 3.79
CA CYS A 108 16.12 -34.77 4.91
C CYS A 108 17.51 -35.23 5.36
N SER A 109 17.62 -35.81 6.56
CA SER A 109 18.88 -36.36 7.07
C SER A 109 18.67 -37.79 7.53
N ILE A 110 19.44 -38.72 6.96
CA ILE A 110 19.38 -40.16 7.28
C ILE A 110 20.77 -40.61 7.75
N ALA A 111 20.84 -41.20 8.94
CA ALA A 111 22.09 -41.71 9.53
C ALA A 111 23.27 -40.70 9.56
N GLY A 112 22.96 -39.41 9.75
CA GLY A 112 23.96 -38.34 9.79
C GLY A 112 24.39 -37.81 8.41
N THR A 113 23.81 -38.33 7.33
CA THR A 113 24.00 -37.81 5.97
C THR A 113 22.80 -36.95 5.59
N THR A 114 23.03 -35.70 5.20
CA THR A 114 22.00 -34.81 4.67
C THR A 114 21.77 -35.07 3.18
N TYR A 115 20.51 -35.16 2.80
CA TYR A 115 20.02 -35.37 1.44
C TYR A 115 19.10 -34.23 1.03
N GLY A 116 19.03 -33.96 -0.27
CA GLY A 116 18.29 -32.86 -0.85
C GLY A 116 19.17 -31.63 -1.05
N ARG A 117 19.34 -31.24 -2.31
CA ARG A 117 20.21 -30.12 -2.72
C ARG A 117 19.43 -28.88 -3.15
N GLY A 118 18.10 -28.89 -3.07
CA GLY A 118 17.26 -27.73 -3.37
C GLY A 118 17.61 -26.53 -2.49
N VAL A 119 17.72 -25.35 -3.10
CA VAL A 119 17.92 -24.08 -2.38
C VAL A 119 16.55 -23.47 -2.14
N THR A 120 16.27 -23.11 -0.89
CA THR A 120 15.05 -22.35 -0.58
C THR A 120 15.32 -20.86 -0.77
N GLU A 121 14.29 -20.09 -1.15
CA GLU A 121 14.38 -18.63 -1.21
C GLU A 121 14.86 -18.02 0.11
N VAL A 122 14.49 -18.63 1.24
CA VAL A 122 14.95 -18.27 2.59
C VAL A 122 16.47 -18.45 2.75
N GLU A 123 17.03 -19.54 2.23
CA GLU A 123 18.47 -19.80 2.27
C GLU A 123 19.23 -18.79 1.41
N ARG A 124 18.69 -18.43 0.23
CA ARG A 124 19.24 -17.37 -0.64
C ARG A 124 19.22 -16.01 0.07
N ALA A 125 18.09 -15.64 0.68
CA ALA A 125 17.95 -14.38 1.42
C ALA A 125 18.87 -14.29 2.66
N MET A 126 19.04 -15.40 3.38
CA MET A 126 19.91 -15.46 4.56
C MET A 126 21.39 -15.37 4.21
N ALA A 127 21.80 -15.98 3.09
CA ALA A 127 23.16 -15.84 2.58
C ALA A 127 23.46 -14.42 2.12
N LYS A 128 22.51 -13.74 1.46
CA LYS A 128 22.61 -12.32 1.09
C LYS A 128 22.84 -11.42 2.30
N LYS A 129 22.14 -11.70 3.41
CA LYS A 129 22.31 -10.95 4.67
C LYS A 129 23.66 -11.22 5.35
N THR A 130 24.19 -12.43 5.21
CA THR A 130 25.41 -12.88 5.91
C THR A 130 26.68 -12.68 5.07
N GLY A 131 26.54 -12.36 3.77
CA GLY A 131 27.66 -12.19 2.84
C GLY A 131 28.43 -13.48 2.57
N SER A 132 27.81 -14.63 2.85
CA SER A 132 28.40 -15.96 2.65
C SER A 132 28.06 -16.47 1.25
N PRO A 133 29.02 -17.02 0.49
CA PRO A 133 28.73 -17.60 -0.82
C PRO A 133 27.78 -18.79 -0.68
N LEU A 134 26.72 -18.81 -1.48
CA LEU A 134 25.83 -19.96 -1.60
C LEU A 134 26.56 -21.04 -2.39
N VAL A 135 26.84 -22.16 -1.73
CA VAL A 135 27.46 -23.32 -2.37
C VAL A 135 26.38 -24.35 -2.67
N VAL A 136 26.02 -24.45 -3.94
CA VAL A 136 25.01 -25.40 -4.44
C VAL A 136 25.74 -26.35 -5.37
N ASN A 137 25.66 -27.67 -5.13
CA ASN A 137 26.37 -28.66 -5.94
C ASN A 137 27.90 -28.41 -6.07
N GLY A 138 28.53 -27.77 -5.08
CA GLY A 138 29.96 -27.43 -5.15
C GLY A 138 30.29 -26.27 -6.11
N ARG A 139 29.28 -25.60 -6.66
CA ARG A 139 29.43 -24.35 -7.42
C ARG A 139 29.05 -23.17 -6.52
N VAL A 140 29.86 -22.12 -6.56
CA VAL A 140 29.48 -20.82 -6.01
C VAL A 140 28.49 -20.23 -7.01
N LEU A 141 27.26 -19.95 -6.57
CA LEU A 141 26.34 -19.15 -7.36
C LEU A 141 26.76 -17.68 -7.20
N ASP A 142 27.37 -17.12 -8.24
CA ASP A 142 27.62 -15.68 -8.35
C ASP A 142 26.33 -15.02 -8.87
N ASP A 143 25.82 -14.06 -8.11
CA ASP A 143 24.47 -13.44 -8.20
C ASP A 143 24.31 -12.44 -9.36
N ASP A 144 25.17 -12.46 -10.38
CA ASP A 144 25.12 -11.47 -11.49
C ASP A 144 24.12 -11.84 -12.60
N ASN A 145 23.43 -12.97 -12.47
CA ASN A 145 22.36 -13.34 -13.37
C ASN A 145 21.01 -13.28 -12.65
N ASP A 146 20.24 -12.24 -12.95
CA ASP A 146 18.77 -12.23 -12.88
C ASP A 146 18.19 -13.21 -13.92
N ASP A 147 18.65 -14.46 -13.90
CA ASP A 147 17.99 -15.51 -14.67
C ASP A 147 16.72 -15.86 -13.91
N GLU A 148 15.59 -15.43 -14.47
CA GLU A 148 14.28 -16.03 -14.25
C GLU A 148 14.49 -17.55 -14.29
N ASP A 149 14.48 -18.19 -13.12
CA ASP A 149 14.57 -19.65 -12.99
C ASP A 149 13.31 -20.22 -13.66
N ASP A 150 13.41 -20.48 -14.96
CA ASP A 150 12.48 -21.26 -15.77
C ASP A 150 12.54 -22.70 -15.22
N ASP A 151 11.79 -22.95 -14.14
CA ASP A 151 11.53 -24.26 -13.54
C ASP A 151 10.72 -25.13 -14.51
N SER A 152 11.37 -25.47 -15.63
CA SER A 152 10.90 -26.40 -16.65
C SER A 152 11.37 -27.84 -16.35
N GLY A 153 11.77 -28.11 -15.10
CA GLY A 153 11.86 -29.46 -14.56
C GLY A 153 10.46 -29.98 -14.28
N LEU A 154 10.19 -31.25 -14.58
CA LEU A 154 8.93 -31.92 -14.25
C LEU A 154 8.79 -32.06 -12.72
N SER A 155 8.52 -30.94 -12.05
CA SER A 155 8.26 -30.86 -10.62
C SER A 155 6.93 -31.56 -10.33
N VAL A 156 7.01 -32.71 -9.67
CA VAL A 156 5.82 -33.34 -9.10
C VAL A 156 5.35 -32.43 -7.97
N LYS A 157 4.15 -31.84 -8.12
CA LYS A 157 3.54 -30.95 -7.12
C LYS A 157 3.65 -31.55 -5.71
N GLY A 158 4.45 -30.93 -4.85
CA GLY A 158 4.74 -31.40 -3.48
C GLY A 158 6.10 -32.08 -3.27
N TYR A 159 6.92 -32.21 -4.32
CA TYR A 159 8.22 -32.87 -4.27
C TYR A 159 9.28 -32.02 -4.97
N ASN A 160 10.04 -31.26 -4.20
CA ASN A 160 11.16 -30.44 -4.66
C ASN A 160 12.46 -30.96 -4.02
N PHE A 161 12.77 -32.23 -4.31
CA PHE A 161 13.89 -32.94 -3.72
C PHE A 161 14.78 -33.51 -4.82
N GLU A 162 15.95 -32.91 -4.96
CA GLU A 162 16.98 -33.36 -5.90
C GLU A 162 18.18 -33.92 -5.15
N ASP A 163 18.51 -35.19 -5.39
CA ASP A 163 19.76 -35.80 -4.90
C ASP A 163 20.24 -36.91 -5.85
N GLU A 164 21.42 -36.73 -6.43
CA GLU A 164 22.09 -37.72 -7.30
C GLU A 164 22.31 -39.08 -6.62
N ARG A 165 22.28 -39.14 -5.29
CA ARG A 165 22.47 -40.38 -4.51
C ARG A 165 21.21 -41.23 -4.39
N ILE A 166 20.05 -40.67 -4.73
CA ILE A 166 18.76 -41.35 -4.68
C ILE A 166 18.30 -41.55 -6.13
N PRO A 167 18.48 -42.76 -6.69
CA PRO A 167 18.10 -43.03 -8.07
C PRO A 167 16.58 -43.03 -8.23
N GLU A 168 16.09 -42.51 -9.37
CA GLU A 168 14.67 -42.33 -9.70
C GLU A 168 13.79 -43.58 -9.51
N TRP A 169 14.36 -44.79 -9.55
CA TRP A 169 13.60 -46.04 -9.35
C TRP A 169 13.04 -46.23 -7.94
N LEU A 170 13.54 -45.49 -6.95
CA LEU A 170 13.00 -45.48 -5.58
C LEU A 170 11.72 -44.65 -5.44
N LEU A 171 11.42 -43.78 -6.41
CA LEU A 171 10.28 -42.86 -6.41
C LEU A 171 9.09 -43.35 -7.25
N ALA A 172 9.24 -44.46 -7.98
CA ALA A 172 8.24 -44.99 -8.92
C ALA A 172 7.40 -46.17 -8.40
N SER A 173 7.27 -46.35 -7.08
CA SER A 173 6.43 -47.42 -6.47
C SER A 173 5.32 -46.88 -5.58
#